data_AF-A0A1W0ACH8-F1
#
_entry.id   AF-A0A1W0ACH8-F1
#
_cell.length_a   1.000
_cell.length_b   1.000
_cell.length_c   1.000
_cell.angle_alpha   90.00
_cell.angle_beta   90.00
_cell.angle_gamma   90.00
#
_symmetry.space_group_name_H-M   'P 1'
#
loop_
_entity.id
_entity.type
_entity.pdbx_description
1 polymer ?
#
loop_
_entity_poly.entity_id
_entity_poly.type
_entity_poly.pdbx_seq_one_letter_code
_entity_poly.pdbx_strand_id
1 'polypeptide(L)'
;MLQSFHSHRLKYARNQISGVIGQAAALMRHDVSPSRLQQIQQAGFPILIVAAKLDRLLHSDNSKYLYKHLKGPLTHKVIFEDTGHAVHVQQRKNVVAALVQHFDRNPMDPNYLSDE
;
A
#
# COMPACT_ATOMS: atom_id res chain seq x y z
N MET A 1 12.39 22.84 -1.35
CA MET A 1 12.12 21.61 -0.56
C MET A 1 10.92 20.88 -1.15
N LEU A 2 10.78 19.56 -1.04
CA LEU A 2 9.72 18.78 -1.71
C LEU A 2 8.29 19.34 -1.52
N GLN A 3 8.00 19.94 -0.36
CA GLN A 3 6.75 20.65 -0.10
C GLN A 3 6.51 21.81 -1.09
N SER A 4 7.54 22.61 -1.40
CA SER A 4 7.44 23.69 -2.40
C SER A 4 7.20 23.14 -3.80
N PHE A 5 7.76 21.97 -4.14
CA PHE A 5 7.48 21.28 -5.40
C PHE A 5 6.02 20.80 -5.48
N HIS A 6 5.49 20.18 -4.42
CA HIS A 6 4.09 19.74 -4.37
C HIS A 6 3.12 20.92 -4.41
N SER A 7 3.37 21.99 -3.65
CA SER A 7 2.56 23.22 -3.69
C SER A 7 2.61 23.90 -5.07
N HIS A 8 3.78 23.91 -5.71
CA HIS A 8 3.93 24.43 -7.06
C HIS A 8 3.13 23.59 -8.06
N ARG A 9 3.19 22.26 -8.00
CA ARG A 9 2.35 21.39 -8.85
C ARG A 9 0.86 21.60 -8.63
N LEU A 10 0.41 21.75 -7.37
CA LEU A 10 -1.00 22.00 -7.05
C LEU A 10 -1.52 23.28 -7.69
N LYS A 11 -0.68 24.32 -7.82
CA LYS A 11 -1.04 25.58 -8.50
C LYS A 11 -1.46 25.37 -9.97
N TYR A 12 -0.91 24.34 -10.62
CA TYR A 12 -1.22 24.00 -12.02
C TYR A 12 -2.07 22.73 -12.15
N ALA A 13 -2.37 22.06 -11.04
CA ALA A 13 -3.19 20.86 -11.04
C ALA A 13 -4.63 21.25 -11.38
N ARG A 14 -5.15 20.74 -12.49
CA ARG A 14 -6.55 20.90 -12.86
C ARG A 14 -7.36 19.81 -12.17
N ASN A 15 -8.04 20.15 -11.08
CA ASN A 15 -9.02 19.26 -10.47
C ASN A 15 -10.25 19.20 -11.38
N GLN A 16 -10.31 18.18 -12.23
CA GLN A 16 -11.48 17.93 -13.06
C GLN A 16 -12.55 17.20 -12.24
N ILE A 17 -13.80 17.62 -12.37
CA ILE A 17 -14.95 16.99 -11.70
C ILE A 17 -15.04 15.49 -12.05
N SER A 18 -14.74 15.13 -13.30
CA SER A 18 -14.66 13.75 -13.76
C SER A 18 -13.63 12.92 -12.97
N GLY A 19 -12.49 13.52 -12.62
CA GLY A 19 -11.45 12.88 -11.80
C GLY A 19 -11.94 12.62 -10.37
N VAL A 20 -12.68 13.56 -9.78
CA VAL A 20 -13.29 13.39 -8.45
C VAL A 20 -14.34 12.27 -8.49
N ILE A 21 -15.21 12.27 -9.50
CA ILE A 21 -16.22 11.21 -9.68
C ILE A 21 -15.54 9.86 -9.87
N GLY A 22 -14.47 9.78 -10.66
CA GLY A 22 -13.71 8.54 -10.87
C GLY A 22 -13.11 7.99 -9.58
N GLN A 23 -12.51 8.86 -8.75
CA GLN A 23 -12.00 8.46 -7.44
C GLN A 23 -13.12 7.97 -6.51
N ALA A 24 -14.24 8.68 -6.45
CA ALA A 24 -15.39 8.27 -5.64
C ALA A 24 -15.98 6.93 -6.10
N ALA A 25 -16.11 6.73 -7.42
CA ALA A 25 -16.57 5.46 -7.99
C ALA A 25 -15.62 4.31 -7.66
N ALA A 26 -14.30 4.53 -7.72
CA ALA A 26 -13.31 3.54 -7.33
C ALA A 26 -13.41 3.20 -5.82
N LEU A 27 -13.55 4.21 -4.94
CA LEU A 27 -13.74 3.98 -3.52
C LEU A 27 -14.98 3.14 -3.20
N MET A 28 -16.08 3.35 -3.94
CA MET A 28 -17.33 2.62 -3.72
C MET A 28 -17.37 1.22 -4.35
N ARG A 29 -16.58 0.97 -5.41
CA ARG A 29 -16.68 -0.26 -6.22
C ARG A 29 -15.45 -1.15 -6.18
N HIS A 30 -14.35 -0.68 -5.60
CA HIS A 30 -13.16 -1.51 -5.45
C HIS A 30 -13.41 -2.59 -4.40
N ASP A 31 -13.58 -3.82 -4.87
CA ASP A 31 -13.64 -5.03 -4.07
C ASP A 31 -12.67 -6.06 -4.64
N VAL A 32 -12.08 -6.87 -3.77
CA VAL A 32 -11.26 -8.02 -4.14
C VAL A 32 -11.71 -9.20 -3.29
N SER A 33 -12.33 -10.19 -3.93
CA SER A 33 -12.88 -11.34 -3.24
C SER A 33 -11.78 -12.16 -2.52
N PRO A 34 -12.14 -12.91 -1.46
CA PRO A 34 -11.24 -13.88 -0.82
C PRO A 34 -10.53 -14.82 -1.79
N SER A 35 -11.26 -15.36 -2.76
CA SER A 35 -10.69 -16.29 -3.75
C SER A 35 -9.64 -15.61 -4.60
N ARG A 36 -9.85 -14.34 -4.97
CA ARG A 36 -8.88 -13.55 -5.71
C ARG A 36 -7.65 -13.20 -4.87
N LEU A 37 -7.84 -12.87 -3.59
CA LEU A 37 -6.74 -12.67 -2.65
C LEU A 37 -5.91 -13.95 -2.46
N GLN A 38 -6.55 -15.11 -2.38
CA GLN A 38 -5.85 -16.39 -2.29
C GLN A 38 -5.06 -16.70 -3.56
N GLN A 39 -5.62 -16.42 -4.75
CA GLN A 39 -4.87 -16.54 -6.01
C GLN A 39 -3.62 -15.64 -6.03
N ILE A 40 -3.74 -14.40 -5.53
CA ILE A 40 -2.61 -13.46 -5.38
C ILE A 40 -1.55 -14.06 -4.44
N GLN A 41 -1.96 -14.62 -3.30
CA GLN A 41 -1.04 -15.24 -2.35
C GLN A 41 -0.35 -16.48 -2.94
N GLN A 42 -1.08 -17.31 -3.68
CA GLN A 42 -0.58 -18.53 -4.32
C GLN A 42 0.37 -18.25 -5.49
N ALA A 43 0.34 -17.06 -6.08
CA ALA A 43 1.25 -16.67 -7.14
C ALA A 43 2.72 -16.54 -6.66
N GLY A 44 2.97 -16.58 -5.35
CA GLY A 44 4.30 -16.79 -4.80
C GLY A 44 5.25 -15.59 -4.87
N PHE A 45 4.75 -14.40 -5.22
CA PHE A 45 5.53 -13.16 -5.13
C PHE A 45 5.47 -12.55 -3.72
N PRO A 46 6.47 -11.76 -3.31
CA PRO A 46 6.43 -11.02 -2.06
C PRO A 46 5.21 -10.10 -1.97
N ILE A 47 4.56 -10.07 -0.80
CA ILE A 47 3.44 -9.17 -0.53
C ILE A 47 3.76 -8.28 0.68
N LEU A 48 3.62 -6.96 0.53
CA LEU A 48 3.68 -6.01 1.63
C LEU A 48 2.31 -5.35 1.85
N ILE A 49 1.77 -5.50 3.06
CA ILE A 49 0.52 -4.83 3.47
C ILE A 49 0.89 -3.64 4.37
N VAL A 50 0.56 -2.43 3.94
CA VAL A 50 0.72 -1.21 4.75
C VAL A 50 -0.66 -0.70 5.15
N ALA A 51 -0.88 -0.46 6.44
CA ALA A 51 -2.16 -0.01 6.96
C ALA A 51 -2.03 1.08 8.04
N ALA A 52 -3.09 1.86 8.18
CA ALA A 52 -3.22 2.98 9.11
C ALA A 52 -4.50 2.79 9.96
N LYS A 53 -4.39 2.85 11.29
CA LYS A 53 -5.52 2.57 12.19
C LYS A 53 -6.49 3.72 12.36
N LEU A 54 -6.03 4.94 12.20
CA LEU A 54 -6.86 6.14 12.27
C LEU A 54 -7.41 6.54 10.89
N ASP A 55 -7.33 5.65 9.90
CA ASP A 55 -7.96 5.85 8.58
C ASP A 55 -9.49 5.89 8.73
N ARG A 56 -10.09 6.97 8.23
CA ARG A 56 -11.54 7.21 8.22
C ARG A 56 -12.17 7.00 6.85
N LEU A 57 -11.36 6.83 5.81
CA LEU A 57 -11.82 6.55 4.45
C LEU A 57 -11.89 5.05 4.18
N LEU A 58 -10.94 4.29 4.70
CA LEU A 58 -10.94 2.83 4.67
C LEU A 58 -11.00 2.28 6.09
N HIS A 59 -11.91 1.33 6.35
CA HIS A 59 -12.03 0.74 7.66
C HIS A 59 -10.74 0.01 8.05
N SER A 60 -10.20 0.30 9.23
CA SER A 60 -8.90 -0.22 9.64
C SER A 60 -8.84 -1.75 9.73
N ASP A 61 -9.98 -2.42 9.87
CA ASP A 61 -10.09 -3.89 9.82
C ASP A 61 -9.90 -4.50 8.43
N ASN A 62 -9.96 -3.71 7.36
CA ASN A 62 -9.64 -4.21 6.01
C ASN A 62 -8.22 -4.78 5.95
N SER A 63 -7.29 -4.21 6.72
CA SER A 63 -5.93 -4.74 6.88
C SER A 63 -5.89 -6.11 7.55
N LYS A 64 -6.79 -6.38 8.51
CA LYS A 64 -6.93 -7.70 9.14
C LYS A 64 -7.46 -8.72 8.13
N TYR A 65 -8.44 -8.31 7.32
CA TYR A 65 -9.02 -9.13 6.27
C TYR A 65 -7.99 -9.48 5.17
N LEU A 66 -7.28 -8.47 4.66
CA LEU A 66 -6.19 -8.65 3.70
C LEU A 66 -5.14 -9.60 4.26
N TYR A 67 -4.68 -9.37 5.50
CA TYR A 67 -3.67 -10.25 6.10
C TYR A 67 -4.19 -11.67 6.29
N LYS A 68 -5.45 -11.87 6.69
CA LYS A 68 -6.04 -13.21 6.83
C LYS A 68 -5.93 -14.03 5.53
N HIS A 69 -6.18 -13.40 4.38
CA HIS A 69 -6.22 -14.09 3.08
C HIS A 69 -4.87 -14.10 2.35
N LEU A 70 -3.98 -13.15 2.63
CA LEU A 70 -2.68 -13.02 1.97
C LEU A 70 -1.52 -13.58 2.80
N LYS A 71 -1.72 -13.96 4.07
CA LYS A 71 -0.65 -14.46 4.95
C LYS A 71 0.05 -15.68 4.32
N GLY A 72 1.38 -15.59 4.24
CA GLY A 72 2.27 -16.64 3.76
C GLY A 72 3.72 -16.27 4.09
N PRO A 73 4.70 -17.13 3.72
CA PRO A 73 6.11 -16.92 4.06
C PRO A 73 6.69 -15.60 3.54
N LEU A 74 6.25 -15.15 2.36
CA LEU A 74 6.72 -13.91 1.72
C LEU A 74 5.82 -12.69 1.99
N THR A 75 4.84 -12.83 2.88
CA THR A 75 3.88 -11.77 3.20
C THR A 75 4.25 -11.05 4.48
N HIS A 76 4.45 -9.75 4.37
CA HIS A 76 4.80 -8.86 5.48
C HIS A 76 3.71 -7.80 5.68
N LYS A 77 3.56 -7.33 6.91
CA LYS A 77 2.64 -6.23 7.21
C LYS A 77 3.28 -5.18 8.11
N VAL A 78 2.91 -3.93 7.86
CA VAL A 78 3.24 -2.79 8.70
C VAL A 78 1.94 -2.04 8.98
N ILE A 79 1.54 -2.02 10.25
CA ILE A 79 0.31 -1.36 10.70
C ILE A 79 0.70 -0.21 11.63
N PHE A 80 0.30 1.00 11.26
CA PHE A 80 0.57 2.20 12.04
C PHE A 80 -0.66 2.55 12.88
N GLU A 81 -0.51 2.48 14.21
CA GLU A 81 -1.60 2.70 15.17
C GLU A 81 -2.03 4.18 15.28
N ASP A 82 -1.10 5.10 15.04
CA ASP A 82 -1.25 6.56 15.25
C ASP A 82 -1.45 7.35 13.94
N THR A 83 -1.70 6.65 12.83
CA THR A 83 -1.63 7.23 11.49
C THR A 83 -2.97 7.13 10.77
N GLY A 84 -3.33 8.18 10.02
CA GLY A 84 -4.52 8.25 9.16
C GLY A 84 -4.29 7.85 7.69
N HIS A 85 -5.28 8.09 6.83
CA HIS A 85 -5.36 7.58 5.44
C HIS A 85 -4.09 7.74 4.59
N ALA A 86 -3.49 8.93 4.61
CA ALA A 86 -2.27 9.22 3.84
C ALA A 86 -1.00 8.70 4.55
N VAL A 87 -0.95 7.40 4.86
CA VAL A 87 0.15 6.76 5.60
C VAL A 87 1.51 7.01 4.98
N HIS A 88 1.60 7.00 3.65
CA HIS A 88 2.84 7.26 2.90
C HIS A 88 3.35 8.71 3.02
N VAL A 89 2.47 9.66 3.35
CA VAL A 89 2.84 11.06 3.61
C VAL A 89 3.29 11.22 5.06
N GLN A 90 2.51 10.68 6.01
CA GLN A 90 2.73 10.85 7.45
C GLN A 90 3.91 10.01 7.96
N GLN A 91 4.04 8.78 7.47
CA GLN A 91 5.04 7.79 7.88
C GLN A 91 6.07 7.57 6.77
N ARG A 92 6.41 8.61 6.00
CA ARG A 92 7.22 8.53 4.77
C ARG A 92 8.49 7.69 4.94
N LYS A 93 9.30 7.97 5.96
CA LYS A 93 10.56 7.24 6.19
C LYS A 93 10.30 5.76 6.48
N ASN A 94 9.30 5.47 7.30
CA ASN A 94 8.94 4.11 7.71
C ASN A 94 8.35 3.31 6.54
N VAL A 95 7.52 3.94 5.70
CA VAL A 95 6.99 3.31 4.49
C VAL A 95 8.09 3.06 3.47
N VAL A 96 9.02 4.00 3.27
CA VAL A 96 10.18 3.79 2.38
C VAL A 96 11.07 2.66 2.90
N ALA A 97 11.37 2.62 4.20
CA ALA A 97 12.16 1.55 4.79
C ALA A 97 11.48 0.18 4.61
N ALA A 98 10.16 0.10 4.80
CA ALA A 98 9.39 -1.11 4.58
C ALA A 98 9.42 -1.55 3.10
N LEU A 99 9.36 -0.60 2.15
CA LEU A 99 9.47 -0.89 0.72
C LEU A 99 10.86 -1.39 0.33
N VAL A 100 11.93 -0.76 0.81
CA VAL A 100 13.31 -1.20 0.54
C VAL A 100 13.51 -2.62 1.05
N GLN A 101 13.16 -2.87 2.31
CA GLN A 101 13.25 -4.21 2.90
C GLN A 101 12.39 -5.23 2.13
N HIS A 102 11.25 -4.82 1.59
CA HIS A 102 10.40 -5.68 0.79
C HIS A 102 11.02 -6.06 -0.55
N PHE A 103 11.71 -5.12 -1.20
CA PHE A 103 12.42 -5.36 -2.45
C PHE A 103 13.65 -6.24 -2.24
N ASP A 104 14.45 -5.99 -1.20
CA ASP A 104 15.66 -6.77 -0.90
C ASP A 104 15.33 -8.24 -0.57
N ARG A 105 14.13 -8.51 -0.04
CA ARG A 105 13.65 -9.86 0.31
C ARG A 105 12.95 -10.57 -0.85
N ASN A 106 12.94 -9.98 -2.04
CA ASN A 106 12.28 -10.58 -3.18
C ASN A 106 13.10 -11.76 -3.70
N PRO A 107 12.63 -13.02 -3.60
CA PRO A 107 13.37 -14.17 -4.12
C PRO A 107 13.44 -14.18 -5.66
N MET A 108 12.73 -13.25 -6.33
CA MET A 108 12.83 -13.00 -7.77
C MET A 108 13.84 -11.88 -8.10
N ASP A 109 14.52 -11.29 -7.12
CA ASP A 109 15.67 -10.42 -7.36
C ASP A 109 16.85 -11.30 -7.81
N PRO A 110 17.43 -11.06 -9.01
CA PRO A 110 18.61 -11.79 -9.47
C PRO A 110 19.80 -11.71 -8.50
N ASN A 111 19.86 -10.69 -7.64
CA ASN A 111 20.91 -10.51 -6.64
C ASN A 111 20.64 -11.25 -5.32
N TYR A 112 19.50 -11.94 -5.17
CA TYR A 112 19.17 -12.67 -3.95
C TYR A 112 20.01 -13.95 -3.73
N LEU A 113 20.66 -14.46 -4.79
CA LEU A 113 21.45 -15.69 -4.77
C LEU A 113 22.97 -15.45 -4.65
N SER A 114 23.44 -14.25 -4.30
CA SER A 114 24.89 -13.96 -4.26
C SER A 114 25.61 -14.34 -2.96
N ASP A 115 24.89 -14.81 -1.94
CA ASP A 115 25.44 -15.01 -0.60
C ASP A 115 25.39 -16.48 -0.15
N GLU A 116 25.75 -17.41 -1.05
CA GLU A 116 26.26 -18.75 -0.68
C GLU A 116 27.77 -18.87 -0.94
#